data_AF-N6ZRG2-F1
#
_entry.id   AF-N6ZRG2-F1
#
_cell.length_a   1.000
_cell.length_b   1.000
_cell.length_c   1.000
_cell.angle_alpha   90.00
_cell.angle_beta   90.00
_cell.angle_gamma   90.00
#
_symmetry.space_group_name_H-M   'P 1'
#
loop_
_entity.id
_entity.type
_entity.pdbx_description
1 polymer ?
#
loop_
_entity_poly.entity_id
_entity_poly.type
_entity_poly.pdbx_seq_one_letter_code
_entity_poly.pdbx_strand_id
1 'polypeptide(L)'
;MLEIDTYRMMALLALPVARESQPVIREAEAALAAISGELAAADSPEAERSLLERLTRLSARIEAMAEADNYRFSASAAYFSIIRARLQELREERIEGVPTLGEFMERRLVPAMEFCESVRRRQHELIERLSRTDSLLRTRVTMTQERYNSAILASLNKRAELQLRLQHAVEGFSIVAISYYLLGVLGYGLKALGKLGVPVEAELATGLALPLVVGAVWFAVRRAQRALHRGHPPEDPAPAPAAASS
;
A
#
# COMPACT_ATOMS: atom_id res chain seq x y z
N MET A 1 35.30 -27.44 -40.55
CA MET A 1 36.17 -27.85 -39.43
C MET A 1 36.54 -26.67 -38.52
N LEU A 2 37.17 -25.59 -39.03
CA LEU A 2 37.51 -24.38 -38.23
C LEU A 2 36.31 -23.70 -37.55
N GLU A 3 35.15 -23.68 -38.20
CA GLU A 3 33.92 -23.10 -37.62
C GLU A 3 33.42 -23.87 -36.39
N ILE A 4 33.45 -25.20 -36.41
CA ILE A 4 32.97 -26.04 -35.28
C ILE A 4 33.82 -25.80 -34.03
N ASP A 5 35.14 -25.71 -34.18
CA ASP A 5 36.03 -25.45 -33.05
C ASP A 5 35.89 -24.02 -32.52
N THR A 6 35.68 -23.04 -33.41
CA THR A 6 35.41 -21.65 -33.04
C THR A 6 34.11 -21.56 -32.24
N TYR A 7 33.02 -22.14 -32.75
CA TYR A 7 31.74 -22.14 -32.04
C TYR A 7 31.79 -22.95 -30.74
N ARG A 8 32.58 -24.02 -30.67
CA ARG A 8 32.81 -24.77 -29.42
C ARG A 8 33.38 -23.87 -28.33
N MET A 9 34.41 -23.08 -28.65
CA MET A 9 34.97 -22.13 -27.70
C MET A 9 33.94 -21.09 -27.27
N MET A 10 33.18 -20.53 -28.22
CA MET A 10 32.16 -19.52 -27.92
C MET A 10 31.00 -20.06 -27.07
N ALA A 11 30.55 -21.29 -27.33
CA ALA A 11 29.51 -21.95 -26.56
C ALA A 11 29.92 -22.22 -25.09
N LEU A 12 31.23 -22.38 -24.84
CA LEU A 12 31.75 -22.62 -23.50
C LEU A 12 32.01 -21.33 -22.68
N LEU A 13 31.82 -20.14 -23.27
CA LEU A 13 32.01 -18.87 -22.55
C LEU A 13 30.96 -18.62 -21.45
N ALA A 14 29.77 -19.24 -21.54
CA ALA A 14 28.79 -19.16 -20.45
C ALA A 14 29.11 -20.07 -19.25
N LEU A 15 29.96 -21.09 -19.40
CA LEU A 15 30.24 -22.02 -18.31
C LEU A 15 30.91 -21.36 -17.07
N PRO A 16 31.96 -20.53 -17.19
CA PRO A 16 32.52 -19.84 -16.03
C PRO A 16 31.50 -18.91 -15.38
N VAL A 17 30.70 -18.19 -16.18
CA VAL A 17 29.62 -17.33 -15.69
C VAL A 17 28.59 -18.14 -14.88
N ALA A 18 28.14 -19.27 -15.43
CA ALA A 18 27.22 -20.17 -14.73
C ALA A 18 27.75 -20.61 -13.35
N ARG A 19 29.06 -20.86 -13.25
CA ARG A 19 29.71 -21.27 -11.99
C ARG A 19 29.80 -20.13 -10.98
N GLU A 20 30.06 -18.91 -11.45
CA GLU A 20 30.11 -17.70 -10.63
C GLU A 20 28.72 -17.26 -10.14
N SER A 21 27.70 -17.36 -10.98
CA SER A 21 26.32 -16.98 -10.63
C SER A 21 25.64 -18.00 -9.71
N GLN A 22 26.07 -19.27 -9.72
CA GLN A 22 25.46 -20.32 -8.91
C GLN A 22 25.42 -20.02 -7.39
N PRO A 23 26.52 -19.61 -6.71
CA PRO A 23 26.46 -19.21 -5.31
C PRO A 23 25.58 -17.97 -5.08
N VAL A 24 25.64 -16.98 -5.97
CA VAL A 24 24.84 -15.76 -5.87
C VAL A 24 23.34 -16.06 -5.93
N ILE A 25 22.92 -16.94 -6.85
CA ILE A 25 21.54 -17.41 -6.96
C ILE A 25 21.11 -18.14 -5.69
N ARG A 26 21.95 -19.03 -5.13
CA ARG A 26 21.64 -19.73 -3.87
C ARG A 26 21.43 -18.78 -2.71
N GLU A 27 22.29 -17.78 -2.56
CA GLU A 27 22.15 -16.75 -1.53
C GLU A 27 20.85 -15.94 -1.70
N ALA A 28 20.53 -15.57 -2.94
CA ALA A 28 19.33 -14.82 -3.24
C ALA A 28 18.04 -15.64 -3.02
N GLU A 29 18.04 -16.93 -3.40
CA GLU A 29 16.95 -17.86 -3.08
C GLU A 29 16.74 -17.99 -1.57
N ALA A 30 17.81 -18.12 -0.78
CA ALA A 30 17.73 -18.20 0.67
C ALA A 30 17.22 -16.89 1.30
N ALA A 31 17.69 -15.74 0.81
CA ALA A 31 17.23 -14.42 1.26
C ALA A 31 15.74 -14.21 0.94
N LEU A 32 15.29 -14.61 -0.25
CA LEU A 32 13.88 -14.51 -0.62
C LEU A 32 13.01 -15.43 0.24
N ALA A 33 13.47 -16.66 0.50
CA ALA A 33 12.76 -17.60 1.38
C ALA A 33 12.63 -17.06 2.81
N ALA A 34 13.68 -16.43 3.34
CA ALA A 34 13.63 -15.76 4.64
C ALA A 34 12.62 -14.60 4.65
N ILE A 35 12.65 -13.72 3.63
CA ILE A 35 11.68 -12.61 3.51
C ILE A 35 10.25 -13.14 3.42
N SER A 36 10.01 -14.20 2.64
CA SER A 36 8.68 -14.81 2.52
C SER A 36 8.19 -15.42 3.83
N GLY A 37 9.08 -16.08 4.59
CA GLY A 37 8.76 -16.61 5.91
C GLY A 37 8.45 -15.51 6.93
N GLU A 38 9.25 -14.45 6.95
CA GLU A 38 9.01 -13.28 7.82
C GLU A 38 7.73 -12.53 7.42
N LEU A 39 7.42 -12.42 6.13
CA LEU A 39 6.17 -11.84 5.64
C LEU A 39 4.95 -12.60 6.16
N ALA A 40 5.02 -13.92 6.31
CA ALA A 40 3.93 -14.71 6.87
C ALA A 40 3.70 -14.42 8.37
N ALA A 41 4.77 -14.10 9.11
CA ALA A 41 4.74 -13.86 10.56
C ALA A 41 4.69 -12.37 10.97
N ALA A 42 4.82 -11.44 10.01
CA ALA A 42 4.82 -10.02 10.31
C ALA A 42 3.47 -9.57 10.87
N ASP A 43 3.46 -8.81 11.97
CA ASP A 43 2.21 -8.33 12.62
C ASP A 43 2.19 -6.79 12.81
N SER A 44 3.18 -6.08 12.27
CA SER A 44 3.28 -4.62 12.40
C SER A 44 3.59 -3.93 11.07
N PRO A 45 3.10 -2.69 10.86
CA PRO A 45 3.44 -1.89 9.68
C PRO A 45 4.95 -1.66 9.52
N GLU A 46 5.68 -1.51 10.63
CA GLU A 46 7.13 -1.30 10.63
C GLU A 46 7.88 -2.54 10.12
N ALA A 47 7.44 -3.75 10.51
CA ALA A 47 7.99 -4.99 10.00
C ALA A 47 7.72 -5.13 8.48
N GLU A 48 6.51 -4.82 8.03
CA GLU A 48 6.14 -4.85 6.59
C GLU A 48 7.01 -3.86 5.77
N ARG A 49 7.24 -2.64 6.25
CA ARG A 49 8.14 -1.66 5.59
C ARG A 49 9.58 -2.18 5.51
N SER A 50 10.11 -2.76 6.59
CA SER A 50 11.47 -3.32 6.60
C SER A 50 11.63 -4.47 5.59
N LEU A 51 10.61 -5.33 5.48
CA LEU A 51 10.59 -6.40 4.48
C LEU A 51 10.57 -5.83 3.06
N LEU A 52 9.85 -4.73 2.81
CA LEU A 52 9.77 -4.10 1.49
C LEU A 52 11.12 -3.54 1.06
N GLU A 53 11.84 -2.88 1.96
CA GLU A 53 13.20 -2.38 1.69
C GLU A 53 14.19 -3.51 1.39
N ARG A 54 14.12 -4.61 2.14
CA ARG A 54 14.96 -5.80 1.90
C ARG A 54 14.64 -6.46 0.57
N LEU A 55 13.34 -6.60 0.25
CA LEU A 55 12.88 -7.17 -1.01
C LEU A 55 13.29 -6.31 -2.20
N THR A 56 13.20 -4.98 -2.07
CA THR A 56 13.60 -4.02 -3.11
C THR A 56 15.10 -4.11 -3.41
N ARG A 57 15.94 -4.17 -2.36
CA ARG A 57 17.39 -4.39 -2.53
C ARG A 57 17.71 -5.73 -3.16
N LEU A 58 16.98 -6.78 -2.78
CA LEU A 58 17.15 -8.11 -3.36
C LEU A 58 16.75 -8.11 -4.84
N SER A 59 15.66 -7.41 -5.21
CA SER A 59 15.22 -7.24 -6.60
C SER A 59 16.32 -6.61 -7.45
N ALA A 60 16.85 -5.47 -7.02
CA ALA A 60 17.92 -4.78 -7.73
C ALA A 60 19.17 -5.65 -7.93
N ARG A 61 19.54 -6.46 -6.92
CA ARG A 61 20.67 -7.40 -7.03
C ARG A 61 20.39 -8.52 -8.04
N ILE A 62 19.19 -9.09 -8.04
CA ILE A 62 18.80 -10.16 -8.97
C ILE A 62 18.72 -9.64 -10.40
N GLU A 63 18.13 -8.46 -10.60
CA GLU A 63 18.03 -7.81 -11.92
C GLU A 63 19.41 -7.50 -12.50
N ALA A 64 20.31 -6.90 -11.71
CA ALA A 64 21.66 -6.59 -12.16
C ALA A 64 22.45 -7.86 -12.59
N MET A 65 22.28 -8.96 -11.85
CA MET A 65 22.87 -10.26 -12.23
C MET A 65 22.22 -10.84 -13.49
N ALA A 66 20.89 -10.75 -13.62
CA ALA A 66 20.17 -11.24 -14.79
C ALA A 66 20.58 -10.52 -16.07
N GLU A 67 20.68 -9.20 -16.04
CA GLU A 67 21.17 -8.40 -17.16
C GLU A 67 22.60 -8.77 -17.55
N ALA A 68 23.49 -8.98 -16.56
CA ALA A 68 24.88 -9.33 -16.82
C ALA A 68 25.04 -10.71 -17.51
N ASP A 69 24.20 -11.68 -17.16
CA ASP A 69 24.38 -13.07 -17.59
C ASP A 69 23.57 -13.45 -18.84
N ASN A 70 22.44 -12.78 -19.08
CA ASN A 70 21.45 -13.17 -20.09
C ASN A 70 22.04 -13.25 -21.51
N TYR A 71 22.85 -12.25 -21.90
CA TYR A 71 23.49 -12.24 -23.22
C TYR A 71 24.39 -13.46 -23.42
N ARG A 72 25.20 -13.83 -22.42
CA ARG A 72 26.15 -14.94 -22.53
C ARG A 72 25.45 -16.29 -22.57
N PHE A 73 24.40 -16.48 -21.76
CA PHE A 73 23.60 -17.71 -21.82
C PHE A 73 22.89 -17.87 -23.17
N SER A 74 22.26 -16.80 -23.66
CA SER A 74 21.56 -16.80 -24.94
C SER A 74 22.51 -17.05 -26.11
N ALA A 75 23.66 -16.38 -26.13
CA ALA A 75 24.69 -16.59 -27.15
C ALA A 75 25.24 -18.03 -27.11
N SER A 76 25.53 -18.57 -25.93
CA SER A 76 26.06 -19.93 -25.80
C SER A 76 25.06 -20.99 -26.28
N ALA A 77 23.77 -20.81 -25.99
CA ALA A 77 22.71 -21.68 -26.50
C ALA A 77 22.62 -21.62 -28.03
N ALA A 78 22.73 -20.43 -28.62
CA ALA A 78 22.74 -20.25 -30.08
C ALA A 78 23.94 -20.94 -30.73
N TYR A 79 25.15 -20.73 -30.19
CA TYR A 79 26.36 -21.39 -30.70
C TYR A 79 26.28 -22.91 -30.58
N PHE A 80 25.77 -23.44 -29.47
CA PHE A 80 25.55 -24.88 -29.33
C PHE A 80 24.56 -25.43 -30.38
N SER A 81 23.50 -24.68 -30.69
CA SER A 81 22.57 -25.04 -31.76
C SER A 81 23.24 -25.07 -33.13
N ILE A 82 24.11 -24.10 -33.43
CA ILE A 82 24.88 -24.08 -34.70
C ILE A 82 25.81 -25.28 -34.79
N ILE A 83 26.53 -25.62 -33.71
CA ILE A 83 27.39 -26.81 -33.68
C ILE A 83 26.59 -28.07 -33.99
N ARG A 84 25.43 -28.27 -33.36
CA ARG A 84 24.57 -29.44 -33.62
C ARG A 84 24.11 -29.50 -35.07
N ALA A 85 23.68 -28.38 -35.65
CA ALA A 85 23.27 -28.32 -37.05
C ALA A 85 24.44 -28.71 -37.99
N ARG A 86 25.64 -28.20 -37.74
CA ARG A 86 26.84 -28.54 -38.53
C ARG A 86 27.27 -30.00 -38.39
N LEU A 87 27.15 -30.57 -37.19
CA LEU A 87 27.42 -31.99 -36.96
C LEU A 87 26.42 -32.89 -37.72
N GLN A 88 25.16 -32.48 -37.81
CA GLN A 88 24.15 -33.21 -38.61
C GLN A 88 24.42 -33.12 -40.12
N GLU A 89 24.86 -31.95 -40.61
CA GLU A 89 25.21 -31.75 -42.02
C GLU A 89 26.40 -32.60 -42.48
N LEU A 90 27.30 -32.97 -41.56
CA LEU A 90 28.47 -33.82 -41.86
C LEU A 90 28.08 -35.24 -42.28
N ARG A 91 26.84 -35.69 -41.99
CA ARG A 91 26.34 -37.04 -42.34
C ARG A 91 27.34 -38.14 -41.98
N GLU A 92 27.79 -38.10 -40.73
CA GLU A 92 28.82 -39.02 -40.24
C GLU A 92 28.36 -40.48 -40.34
N GLU A 93 29.21 -41.32 -40.92
CA GLU A 93 29.02 -42.77 -40.90
C GLU A 93 29.80 -43.39 -39.74
N ARG A 94 29.19 -44.38 -39.09
CA ARG A 94 29.78 -45.03 -37.93
C ARG A 94 30.85 -46.03 -38.38
N ILE A 95 32.06 -45.86 -37.85
CA ILE A 95 33.13 -46.85 -37.97
C ILE A 95 33.17 -47.66 -36.68
N GLU A 96 33.15 -48.98 -36.79
CA GLU A 96 33.15 -49.85 -35.61
C GLU A 96 34.40 -49.63 -34.74
N GLY A 97 34.21 -49.47 -33.43
CA GLY A 97 35.28 -49.23 -32.47
C GLY A 97 35.76 -47.77 -32.31
N VAL A 98 35.24 -46.80 -33.09
CA VAL A 98 35.64 -45.39 -33.00
C VAL A 98 34.41 -44.48 -32.82
N PRO A 99 34.38 -43.58 -31.82
CA PRO A 99 33.29 -42.63 -31.68
C PRO A 99 33.31 -41.62 -32.82
N THR A 100 32.12 -41.22 -33.28
CA THR A 100 32.03 -40.17 -34.30
C THR A 100 32.40 -38.80 -33.71
N LEU A 101 32.69 -37.82 -34.56
CA LEU A 101 33.00 -36.47 -34.08
C LEU A 101 31.75 -35.87 -33.38
N GLY A 102 30.55 -36.16 -33.87
CA GLY A 102 29.29 -35.85 -33.21
C GLY A 102 29.22 -36.42 -31.78
N GLU A 103 29.40 -37.73 -31.60
CA GLU A 103 29.37 -38.38 -30.29
C GLU A 103 30.43 -37.80 -29.33
N PHE A 104 31.64 -37.53 -29.83
CA PHE A 104 32.71 -36.92 -29.03
C PHE A 104 32.36 -35.50 -28.58
N MET A 105 31.83 -34.68 -29.49
CA MET A 105 31.49 -33.29 -29.23
C MET A 105 30.28 -33.17 -28.30
N GLU A 106 29.24 -33.98 -28.50
CA GLU A 106 28.07 -34.03 -27.61
C GLU A 106 28.48 -34.40 -26.19
N ARG A 107 29.27 -35.48 -26.00
CA ARG A 107 29.71 -35.91 -24.66
C ARG A 107 30.49 -34.83 -23.90
N ARG A 108 31.14 -33.91 -24.62
CA ARG A 108 31.95 -32.84 -24.04
C ARG A 108 31.19 -31.52 -23.85
N LEU A 109 30.22 -31.22 -24.70
CA LEU A 109 29.50 -29.95 -24.69
C LEU A 109 28.16 -30.05 -23.94
N VAL A 110 27.41 -31.15 -24.10
CA VAL A 110 26.08 -31.31 -23.52
C VAL A 110 26.07 -31.07 -22.01
N PRO A 111 26.96 -31.66 -21.19
CA PRO A 111 26.93 -31.44 -19.74
C PRO A 111 27.15 -29.97 -19.35
N ALA A 112 28.01 -29.25 -20.09
CA ALA A 112 28.27 -27.84 -19.85
C ALA A 112 27.04 -26.98 -20.22
N MET A 113 26.39 -27.30 -21.34
CA MET A 113 25.20 -26.59 -21.81
C MET A 113 23.99 -26.83 -20.88
N GLU A 114 23.76 -28.08 -20.46
CA GLU A 114 22.73 -28.43 -19.49
C GLU A 114 22.94 -27.72 -18.15
N PHE A 115 24.19 -27.61 -17.70
CA PHE A 115 24.52 -26.85 -16.49
C PHE A 115 24.17 -25.37 -16.65
N CYS A 116 24.60 -24.72 -17.74
CA CYS A 116 24.26 -23.33 -18.03
C CYS A 116 22.73 -23.10 -18.09
N GLU A 117 22.01 -24.02 -18.74
CA GLU A 117 20.54 -23.96 -18.80
C GLU A 117 19.89 -24.14 -17.44
N SER A 118 20.40 -25.04 -16.60
CA SER A 118 19.90 -25.24 -15.24
C SER A 118 20.04 -23.97 -14.38
N VAL A 119 21.16 -23.24 -14.53
CA VAL A 119 21.42 -21.99 -13.83
C VAL A 119 20.48 -20.88 -14.33
N ARG A 120 20.34 -20.74 -15.65
CA ARG A 120 19.39 -19.81 -16.28
C ARG A 120 17.95 -20.06 -15.82
N ARG A 121 17.52 -21.33 -15.77
CA ARG A 121 16.18 -21.70 -15.31
C ARG A 121 15.95 -21.31 -13.85
N ARG A 122 16.92 -21.60 -12.96
CA ARG A 122 16.83 -21.19 -11.55
C ARG A 122 16.75 -19.68 -11.37
N GLN A 123 17.52 -18.93 -12.15
CA GLN A 123 17.45 -17.47 -12.16
C GLN A 123 16.04 -16.97 -12.56
N HIS A 124 15.42 -17.57 -13.57
CA HIS A 124 14.05 -17.23 -13.97
C HIS A 124 13.02 -17.57 -12.88
N GLU A 125 13.10 -18.77 -12.31
CA GLU A 125 12.23 -19.19 -11.20
C GLU A 125 12.37 -18.26 -9.99
N LEU A 126 13.58 -17.77 -9.70
CA LEU A 126 13.84 -16.80 -8.64
C LEU A 126 13.16 -15.45 -8.92
N ILE A 127 13.25 -14.93 -10.15
CA ILE A 127 12.59 -13.67 -10.56
C ILE A 127 11.07 -13.80 -10.44
N GLU A 128 10.48 -14.92 -10.86
CA GLU A 128 9.03 -15.15 -10.71
C GLU A 128 8.59 -15.21 -9.25
N ARG A 129 9.37 -15.86 -8.37
CA ARG A 129 9.06 -15.92 -6.94
C ARG A 129 9.19 -14.56 -6.27
N LEU A 130 10.19 -13.78 -6.67
CA LEU A 130 10.40 -12.41 -6.22
C LEU A 130 9.20 -11.52 -6.58
N SER A 131 8.77 -11.53 -7.85
CA SER A 131 7.62 -10.75 -8.33
C SER A 131 6.32 -11.10 -7.59
N ARG A 132 6.08 -12.40 -7.34
CA ARG A 132 4.95 -12.85 -6.51
C ARG A 132 5.04 -12.34 -5.07
N THR A 133 6.23 -12.39 -4.47
CA THR A 133 6.44 -11.92 -3.09
C THR A 133 6.26 -10.40 -2.98
N ASP A 134 6.73 -9.63 -3.97
CA ASP A 134 6.53 -8.17 -4.03
C ASP A 134 5.05 -7.81 -4.14
N SER A 135 4.33 -8.50 -5.03
CA SER A 135 2.89 -8.30 -5.19
C SER A 135 2.13 -8.54 -3.88
N LEU A 136 2.41 -9.66 -3.19
CA LEU A 136 1.78 -9.98 -1.90
C LEU A 136 2.10 -8.95 -0.82
N LEU A 137 3.36 -8.53 -0.72
CA LEU A 137 3.79 -7.55 0.27
C LEU A 137 3.14 -6.18 0.03
N ARG A 138 3.09 -5.72 -1.23
CA ARG A 138 2.40 -4.48 -1.61
C ARG A 138 0.92 -4.53 -1.26
N THR A 139 0.23 -5.63 -1.60
CA THR A 139 -1.18 -5.82 -1.24
C THR A 139 -1.38 -5.74 0.27
N ARG A 140 -0.52 -6.41 1.04
CA ARG A 140 -0.62 -6.43 2.51
C ARG A 140 -0.40 -5.04 3.11
N VAL A 141 0.62 -4.30 2.65
CA VAL A 141 0.89 -2.92 3.09
C VAL A 141 -0.30 -1.99 2.78
N THR A 142 -0.87 -2.08 1.58
CA THR A 142 -2.06 -1.30 1.20
C THR A 142 -3.24 -1.60 2.12
N MET A 143 -3.53 -2.88 2.39
CA MET A 143 -4.60 -3.28 3.31
C MET A 143 -4.37 -2.79 4.74
N THR A 144 -3.14 -2.88 5.24
CA THR A 144 -2.77 -2.36 6.56
C THR A 144 -3.04 -0.85 6.63
N GLN A 145 -2.61 -0.10 5.63
CA GLN A 145 -2.81 1.35 5.56
C GLN A 145 -4.30 1.73 5.50
N GLU A 146 -5.11 1.02 4.71
CA GLU A 146 -6.56 1.22 4.64
C GLU A 146 -7.23 1.00 6.00
N ARG A 147 -6.89 -0.10 6.70
CA ARG A 147 -7.43 -0.40 8.03
C ARG A 147 -7.12 0.71 9.05
N TYR A 148 -5.90 1.23 9.05
CA TYR A 148 -5.51 2.34 9.93
C TYR A 148 -6.31 3.62 9.62
N ASN A 149 -6.46 3.98 8.34
CA ASN A 149 -7.22 5.15 7.93
C ASN A 149 -8.69 5.04 8.36
N SER A 150 -9.33 3.89 8.14
CA SER A 150 -10.71 3.65 8.59
C SER A 150 -10.85 3.75 10.12
N ALA A 151 -9.88 3.23 10.88
CA ALA A 151 -9.89 3.31 12.34
C ALA A 151 -9.76 4.76 12.84
N ILE A 152 -8.92 5.58 12.21
CA ILE A 152 -8.76 7.00 12.52
C ILE A 152 -10.08 7.74 12.27
N LEU A 153 -10.68 7.56 11.08
CA LEU A 153 -11.95 8.20 10.73
C LEU A 153 -13.08 7.81 11.70
N ALA A 154 -13.16 6.53 12.09
CA ALA A 154 -14.11 6.08 13.09
C ALA A 154 -13.90 6.77 14.46
N SER A 155 -12.64 6.96 14.88
CA SER A 155 -12.32 7.65 16.12
C SER A 155 -12.67 9.14 16.09
N LEU A 156 -12.49 9.80 14.94
CA LEU A 156 -12.86 11.21 14.74
C LEU A 156 -14.37 11.39 14.80
N ASN A 157 -15.13 10.52 14.13
CA ASN A 157 -16.59 10.58 14.15
C ASN A 157 -17.14 10.43 15.58
N LYS A 158 -16.59 9.50 16.37
CA LYS A 158 -16.96 9.32 17.78
C LYS A 158 -16.66 10.56 18.62
N ARG A 159 -15.53 11.23 18.38
CA ARG A 159 -15.19 12.48 19.08
C ARG A 159 -16.10 13.63 18.68
N ALA A 160 -16.41 13.77 17.39
CA ALA A 160 -17.34 14.77 16.88
C ALA A 160 -18.74 14.60 17.48
N GLU A 161 -19.23 13.36 17.57
CA GLU A 161 -20.52 13.06 18.21
C GLU A 161 -20.55 13.47 19.69
N LEU A 162 -19.48 13.20 20.43
CA LEU A 162 -19.35 13.63 21.83
C LEU A 162 -19.30 15.16 21.96
N GLN A 163 -18.58 15.85 21.06
CA GLN A 163 -18.53 17.30 21.03
C GLN A 163 -19.90 17.92 20.77
N LEU A 164 -20.69 17.37 19.84
CA LEU A 164 -22.06 17.80 19.58
C LEU A 164 -22.96 17.63 20.79
N ARG A 165 -22.86 16.49 21.50
CA ARG A 165 -23.64 16.25 22.73
C ARG A 165 -23.30 17.24 23.84
N LEU A 166 -22.01 17.54 24.03
CA LEU A 166 -21.56 18.53 25.02
C LEU A 166 -22.01 19.94 24.66
N GLN A 167 -21.95 20.31 23.37
CA GLN A 167 -22.44 21.60 22.90
C GLN A 167 -23.93 21.76 23.19
N HIS A 168 -24.76 20.76 22.86
CA HIS A 168 -26.19 20.78 23.18
C HIS A 168 -26.49 20.83 24.69
N ALA A 169 -25.66 20.20 25.53
CA ALA A 169 -25.80 20.29 26.98
C ALA A 169 -25.53 21.72 27.51
N VAL A 170 -24.52 22.42 26.97
CA VAL A 170 -24.19 23.81 27.34
C VAL A 170 -25.25 24.79 26.81
N GLU A 171 -25.86 24.49 25.67
CA GLU A 171 -26.94 25.31 25.09
C GLU A 171 -28.16 25.39 26.01
N GLY A 172 -28.55 24.28 26.66
CA GLY A 172 -29.66 24.28 27.62
C GLY A 172 -29.42 25.19 28.83
N PHE A 173 -28.16 25.29 29.29
CA PHE A 173 -27.77 26.19 30.37
C PHE A 173 -27.83 27.66 29.97
N SER A 174 -27.50 27.99 28.72
CA SER A 174 -27.55 29.38 28.22
C SER A 174 -28.96 29.98 28.28
N ILE A 175 -30.00 29.18 28.04
CA ILE A 175 -31.40 29.62 28.09
C ILE A 175 -31.74 30.07 29.52
N VAL A 176 -31.37 29.28 30.52
CA VAL A 176 -31.62 29.61 31.94
C VAL A 176 -30.90 30.90 32.33
N ALA A 177 -29.62 31.03 31.97
CA ALA A 177 -28.82 32.22 32.29
C ALA A 177 -29.39 33.48 31.62
N ILE A 178 -29.67 33.44 30.32
CA ILE A 178 -30.21 34.59 29.57
C ILE A 178 -31.58 34.98 30.10
N SER A 179 -32.48 34.01 30.34
CA SER A 179 -33.82 34.28 30.87
C SER A 179 -33.77 34.95 32.24
N TYR A 180 -32.87 34.52 33.14
CA TYR A 180 -32.70 35.15 34.45
C TYR A 180 -32.24 36.61 34.33
N TYR A 181 -31.21 36.88 33.53
CA TYR A 181 -30.72 38.25 33.31
C TYR A 181 -31.80 39.15 32.69
N LEU A 182 -32.51 38.66 31.67
CA LEU A 182 -33.55 39.44 30.99
C LEU A 182 -34.71 39.77 31.94
N LEU A 183 -35.13 38.80 32.75
CA LEU A 183 -36.16 38.99 33.75
C LEU A 183 -35.73 40.02 34.81
N GLY A 184 -34.47 39.98 35.24
CA GLY A 184 -33.90 40.99 36.15
C GLY A 184 -33.99 42.40 35.57
N VAL A 185 -33.56 42.59 34.33
CA VAL A 185 -33.62 43.89 33.63
C VAL A 185 -35.07 44.38 33.50
N LEU A 186 -35.99 43.51 33.06
CA LEU A 186 -37.41 43.85 32.93
C LEU A 186 -38.04 44.19 34.29
N GLY A 187 -37.70 43.43 35.34
CA GLY A 187 -38.17 43.68 36.70
C GLY A 187 -37.73 45.04 37.24
N TYR A 188 -36.48 45.45 36.99
CA TYR A 188 -36.02 46.79 37.34
C TYR A 188 -36.73 47.88 36.53
N GLY A 189 -36.95 47.65 35.23
CA GLY A 189 -37.70 48.56 34.36
C GLY A 189 -39.14 48.77 34.84
N LEU A 190 -39.87 47.69 35.13
CA LEU A 190 -41.24 47.75 35.64
C LEU A 190 -41.34 48.47 36.98
N LYS A 191 -40.39 48.22 37.90
CA LYS A 191 -40.31 48.94 39.19
C LYS A 191 -40.04 50.44 38.98
N ALA A 192 -39.23 50.82 37.99
CA ALA A 192 -39.01 52.23 37.65
C ALA A 192 -40.28 52.88 37.09
N LEU A 193 -41.01 52.21 36.19
CA LEU A 193 -42.27 52.71 35.64
C LEU A 193 -43.37 52.86 36.72
N GLY A 194 -43.45 51.93 37.67
CA GLY A 194 -44.38 52.05 38.80
C GLY A 194 -44.09 53.28 39.67
N LYS A 195 -42.81 53.65 39.84
CA LYS A 195 -42.41 54.89 40.53
C LYS A 195 -42.69 56.17 39.73
N LEU A 196 -42.97 56.06 38.43
CA LEU A 196 -43.31 57.16 37.52
C LEU A 196 -44.83 57.42 37.43
N GLY A 197 -45.65 56.73 38.23
CA GLY A 197 -47.09 57.03 38.36
C GLY A 197 -48.02 56.21 37.47
N VAL A 198 -47.52 55.14 36.82
CA VAL A 198 -48.37 54.21 36.06
C VAL A 198 -48.92 53.14 37.03
N PRO A 199 -50.24 52.86 37.06
CA PRO A 199 -50.86 51.90 37.99
C PRO A 199 -50.61 50.45 37.54
N VAL A 200 -49.34 50.04 37.48
CA VAL A 200 -48.96 48.65 37.19
C VAL A 200 -48.57 47.98 38.49
N GLU A 201 -49.33 46.95 38.87
CA GLU A 201 -49.02 46.11 40.01
C GLU A 201 -47.80 45.25 39.66
N ALA A 202 -46.62 45.73 40.08
CA ALA A 202 -45.33 45.23 39.62
C ALA A 202 -45.14 43.72 39.89
N GLU A 203 -45.78 43.16 40.91
CA GLU A 203 -45.73 41.73 41.23
C GLU A 203 -46.48 40.87 40.21
N LEU A 204 -47.70 41.24 39.84
CA LEU A 204 -48.49 40.54 38.82
C LEU A 204 -47.85 40.66 37.43
N ALA A 205 -47.34 41.85 37.09
CA ALA A 205 -46.66 42.08 35.82
C ALA A 205 -45.36 41.28 35.70
N THR A 206 -44.59 41.16 36.79
CA THR A 206 -43.36 40.34 36.81
C THR A 206 -43.68 38.85 36.74
N GLY A 207 -44.75 38.40 37.41
CA GLY A 207 -45.22 37.01 37.34
C GLY A 207 -45.67 36.60 35.93
N LEU A 208 -46.34 37.50 35.19
CA LEU A 208 -46.73 37.26 33.79
C LEU A 208 -45.55 37.36 32.82
N ALA A 209 -44.56 38.20 33.12
CA ALA A 209 -43.35 38.36 32.31
C ALA A 209 -42.47 37.11 32.33
N LEU A 210 -42.44 36.35 33.42
CA LEU A 210 -41.61 35.14 33.56
C LEU A 210 -41.86 34.10 32.43
N PRO A 211 -43.06 33.54 32.24
CA PRO A 211 -43.30 32.56 31.18
C PRO A 211 -43.13 33.15 29.78
N LEU A 212 -43.44 34.45 29.59
CA LEU A 212 -43.30 35.13 28.32
C LEU A 212 -41.83 35.30 27.92
N VAL A 213 -40.97 35.70 28.85
CA VAL A 213 -39.52 35.86 28.65
C VAL A 213 -38.86 34.51 28.40
N VAL A 214 -39.19 33.49 29.20
CA VAL A 214 -38.64 32.14 29.01
C VAL A 214 -39.05 31.58 27.65
N GLY A 215 -40.32 31.71 27.26
CA GLY A 215 -40.82 31.27 25.95
C GLY A 215 -40.17 32.04 24.79
N ALA A 216 -40.01 33.35 24.91
CA ALA A 216 -39.39 34.19 23.90
C ALA A 216 -37.90 33.88 23.70
N VAL A 217 -37.14 33.73 24.79
CA VAL A 217 -35.71 33.35 24.74
C VAL A 217 -35.56 31.96 24.15
N TRP A 218 -36.37 31.00 24.57
CA TRP A 218 -36.35 29.64 24.00
C TRP A 218 -36.62 29.65 22.49
N PHE A 219 -37.62 30.41 22.03
CA PHE A 219 -37.94 30.50 20.60
C PHE A 219 -36.83 31.21 19.80
N ALA A 220 -36.26 32.29 20.35
CA ALA A 220 -35.19 33.06 19.71
C ALA A 220 -33.92 32.23 19.56
N VAL A 221 -33.46 31.56 20.61
CA VAL A 221 -32.28 30.68 20.59
C VAL A 221 -32.50 29.52 19.61
N ARG A 222 -33.66 28.84 19.69
CA ARG A 222 -33.97 27.72 18.79
C ARG A 222 -34.11 28.14 17.33
N ARG A 223 -34.49 29.38 17.05
CA ARG A 223 -34.56 29.94 15.69
C ARG A 223 -33.18 30.32 15.15
N ALA A 224 -32.34 30.96 15.96
CA ALA A 224 -30.96 31.29 15.60
C ALA A 224 -30.15 30.03 15.26
N GLN A 225 -30.30 28.97 16.05
CA GLN A 225 -29.64 27.69 15.79
C GLN A 225 -30.12 27.02 14.50
N ARG A 226 -31.44 27.03 14.23
CA ARG A 226 -31.98 26.50 12.96
C ARG A 226 -31.48 27.27 11.73
N ALA A 227 -31.16 28.54 11.87
CA ALA A 227 -30.56 29.33 10.80
C ALA A 227 -29.08 28.99 10.60
N LEU A 228 -28.32 28.80 11.68
CA LEU A 228 -26.90 28.43 11.63
C LEU A 228 -26.67 27.02 11.08
N HIS A 229 -27.48 26.03 11.48
CA HIS A 229 -27.38 24.66 10.97
C HIS A 229 -27.79 24.49 9.49
N ARG A 230 -28.49 25.48 8.90
CA ARG A 230 -28.80 25.49 7.46
C ARG A 230 -27.73 26.17 6.60
N GLY A 231 -26.75 26.82 7.22
CA GLY A 231 -25.70 27.59 6.53
C GLY A 231 -24.45 26.80 6.13
N HIS A 232 -24.35 25.51 6.47
CA HIS A 232 -23.26 24.64 6.04
C HIS A 232 -23.81 23.59 5.08
N PRO A 233 -23.62 23.73 3.75
CA PRO A 233 -23.89 22.62 2.84
C PRO A 233 -23.01 21.44 3.25
N PRO A 234 -23.50 20.19 3.15
CA PRO A 234 -22.64 19.04 3.36
C PRO A 234 -21.50 19.13 2.35
N GLU A 235 -20.26 19.23 2.84
CA GLU A 235 -19.09 18.98 2.01
C GLU A 235 -19.20 17.50 1.61
N ASP A 236 -19.46 17.27 0.32
CA ASP A 236 -19.51 15.91 -0.24
C ASP A 236 -18.25 15.17 0.20
N PRO A 237 -18.34 13.91 0.68
CA PRO A 237 -17.15 13.13 0.94
C PRO A 237 -16.35 13.06 -0.36
N ALA A 238 -15.10 13.55 -0.30
CA ALA A 238 -14.18 13.51 -1.43
C ALA A 238 -14.22 12.12 -2.08
N PRO A 239 -14.32 12.03 -3.42
CA PRO A 239 -14.38 10.74 -4.09
C PRO A 239 -13.15 9.92 -3.67
N ALA A 240 -13.41 8.68 -3.24
CA ALA A 240 -12.37 7.70 -2.95
C ALA A 240 -11.36 7.69 -4.12
N PRO A 241 -10.04 7.65 -3.86
CA PRO A 241 -9.07 7.55 -4.93
C PRO A 241 -9.42 6.32 -5.76
N ALA A 242 -9.71 6.56 -7.05
CA ALA A 242 -10.05 5.51 -7.98
C ALA A 242 -8.91 4.49 -7.96
N ALA A 243 -9.23 3.25 -7.63
CA ALA A 243 -8.37 2.12 -7.91
C ALA A 243 -8.13 2.10 -9.42
N ALA A 244 -7.01 2.69 -9.86
CA ALA A 244 -6.56 2.61 -11.23
C ALA A 244 -6.02 1.19 -11.44
N SER A 245 -6.90 0.32 -11.93
CA SER A 245 -6.54 -0.89 -12.64
C SER A 245 -5.78 -0.51 -13.91
N SER A 246 -4.48 -0.80 -13.97
CA SER A 246 -3.66 -1.05 -15.17
C SER A 246 -2.34 -1.67 -14.74
#